data_AF-A0A2A2LSF2-F1
#
_entry.id   AF-A0A2A2LSF2-F1
#
_cell.length_a   1.000
_cell.length_b   1.000
_cell.length_c   1.000
_cell.angle_alpha   90.00
_cell.angle_beta   90.00
_cell.angle_gamma   90.00
#
_symmetry.space_group_name_H-M   'P 1'
#
loop_
_entity.id
_entity.type
_entity.pdbx_description
1 polymer ?
#
loop_
_entity_poly.entity_id
_entity_poly.type
_entity_poly.pdbx_seq_one_letter_code
_entity_poly.pdbx_strand_id
1 'polypeptide(L)'
;MGVPIFAALTLTYIYHATLNLPDLPYSHDLRRAGSEEFRKTARSLSTAIYDLIGDLPGEHRIAVNEFRYHQVLGTLVYLDIYAEKHNHEVHQRLHEAVENGKIGNFTLSNEGFVFRVVRGSFHLILLSKHEIYRDFC
;
A
#
# COMPACT_ATOMS: atom_id res chain seq x y z
N MET A 1 26.15 -10.52 -27.30
CA MET A 1 25.02 -9.58 -27.23
C MET A 1 23.94 -10.27 -26.42
N GLY A 2 23.84 -10.00 -25.13
CA GLY A 2 22.86 -10.65 -24.25
C GLY A 2 21.48 -10.06 -24.46
N VAL A 3 20.46 -10.89 -24.60
CA VAL A 3 19.05 -10.46 -24.62
C VAL A 3 18.70 -9.93 -23.23
N PRO A 4 18.17 -8.71 -23.07
CA PRO A 4 17.65 -8.29 -21.78
C PRO A 4 16.41 -9.14 -21.47
N ILE A 5 16.44 -9.87 -20.35
CA ILE A 5 15.25 -10.55 -19.83
C ILE A 5 14.40 -9.48 -19.15
N PHE A 6 13.32 -9.07 -19.81
CA PHE A 6 12.29 -8.26 -19.17
C PHE A 6 11.50 -9.18 -18.23
N ALA A 7 11.67 -9.01 -16.92
CA ALA A 7 10.75 -9.60 -15.95
C ALA A 7 9.48 -8.74 -15.92
N ALA A 8 8.45 -9.19 -16.63
CA ALA A 8 7.12 -8.60 -16.50
C ALA A 8 6.43 -9.23 -15.28
N LEU A 9 6.08 -8.39 -14.30
CA LEU A 9 5.35 -8.83 -13.13
C LEU A 9 3.87 -8.76 -13.44
N THR A 10 3.19 -9.90 -13.29
CA THR A 10 1.74 -9.94 -13.44
C THR A 10 1.13 -9.85 -12.05
N LEU A 11 0.69 -8.66 -11.64
CA LEU A 11 -0.08 -8.50 -10.41
C LEU A 11 -1.55 -8.62 -10.78
N THR A 12 -2.16 -9.73 -10.34
CA THR A 12 -3.48 -10.18 -10.81
C THR A 12 -4.57 -9.96 -9.76
N TYR A 13 -4.17 -9.71 -8.51
CA TYR A 13 -5.07 -9.53 -7.38
C TYR A 13 -4.81 -8.20 -6.72
N ILE A 14 -5.88 -7.45 -6.45
CA ILE A 14 -5.82 -6.18 -5.73
C ILE A 14 -6.65 -6.35 -4.47
N TYR A 15 -6.05 -6.11 -3.31
CA TYR A 15 -6.79 -6.01 -2.06
C TYR A 15 -6.96 -4.55 -1.73
N HIS A 16 -8.21 -4.09 -1.70
CA HIS A 16 -8.54 -2.75 -1.27
C HIS A 16 -8.77 -2.74 0.24
N ALA A 17 -8.04 -1.90 0.96
CA ALA A 17 -8.16 -1.77 2.40
C ALA A 17 -8.39 -0.33 2.83
N THR A 18 -9.19 -0.16 3.87
CA THR A 18 -9.31 1.07 4.65
C THR A 18 -8.83 0.79 6.06
N LEU A 19 -7.83 1.52 6.53
CA LEU A 19 -7.33 1.44 7.90
C LEU A 19 -7.63 2.73 8.65
N ASN A 20 -7.90 2.63 9.94
CA ASN A 20 -8.08 3.78 10.83
C ASN A 20 -6.80 4.01 11.66
N LEU A 21 -6.25 5.22 11.57
CA LEU A 21 -5.04 5.69 12.22
C LEU A 21 -5.41 6.81 13.22
N PRO A 22 -5.98 6.47 14.39
CA PRO A 22 -6.55 7.46 15.30
C PRO A 22 -5.53 8.47 15.83
N ASP A 23 -4.28 8.05 16.01
CA ASP A 23 -3.20 8.89 16.54
C ASP A 23 -2.47 9.68 15.45
N LEU A 24 -2.80 9.48 14.17
CA LEU A 24 -2.20 10.23 13.07
C LEU A 24 -2.96 11.55 12.89
N PRO A 25 -2.37 12.72 13.19
CA PRO A 25 -3.04 13.99 13.01
C PRO A 25 -3.31 14.25 11.52
N TYR A 26 -4.54 14.63 11.18
CA TYR A 26 -4.87 14.99 9.81
C TYR A 26 -4.45 16.44 9.53
N SER A 27 -3.60 16.63 8.52
CA SER A 27 -3.10 17.95 8.11
C SER A 27 -3.50 18.27 6.66
N HIS A 28 -3.37 19.55 6.28
CA HIS A 28 -3.53 19.97 4.90
C HIS A 28 -2.51 19.32 3.95
N ASP A 29 -1.30 19.03 4.44
CA ASP A 29 -0.25 18.41 3.65
C ASP A 29 -0.50 16.90 3.53
N LEU A 30 -0.94 16.23 4.59
CA LEU A 30 -1.35 14.82 4.54
C LEU A 30 -2.53 14.59 3.58
N ARG A 31 -3.38 15.60 3.34
CA ARG A 31 -4.44 15.54 2.32
C ARG A 31 -3.90 15.51 0.88
N ARG A 32 -2.71 16.04 0.63
CA ARG A 32 -2.17 16.25 -0.72
C ARG A 32 -1.15 15.17 -1.08
N ALA A 33 -1.48 14.29 -2.01
CA ALA A 33 -0.60 13.20 -2.46
C ALA A 33 0.83 13.63 -2.87
N GLY A 34 0.99 14.87 -3.37
CA GLY A 34 2.29 15.43 -3.76
C GLY A 34 3.10 16.07 -2.62
N SER A 35 2.53 16.23 -1.42
CA SER A 35 3.23 16.86 -0.30
C SER A 35 4.36 15.97 0.22
N GLU A 36 5.29 16.55 0.96
CA GLU A 36 6.34 15.78 1.62
C GLU A 36 5.79 14.90 2.74
N GLU A 37 4.86 15.42 3.55
CA GLU A 37 4.24 14.69 4.64
C GLU A 37 3.49 13.44 4.13
N PHE A 38 2.65 13.60 3.10
CA PHE A 38 1.96 12.47 2.48
C PHE A 38 2.97 11.40 2.04
N ARG A 39 4.00 11.78 1.29
CA ARG A 39 4.97 10.82 0.73
C ARG A 39 5.75 10.09 1.82
N LYS A 40 6.14 10.79 2.89
CA LYS A 40 6.82 10.18 4.04
C LYS A 40 5.91 9.21 4.79
N THR A 41 4.69 9.64 5.11
CA THR A 41 3.72 8.82 5.85
C THR A 41 3.28 7.61 5.03
N ALA A 42 2.96 7.80 3.75
CA ALA A 42 2.64 6.73 2.81
C ALA A 42 3.77 5.72 2.68
N ARG A 43 5.02 6.17 2.54
CA ARG A 43 6.18 5.27 2.46
C ARG A 43 6.35 4.48 3.76
N SER A 44 6.30 5.14 4.91
CA SER A 44 6.42 4.49 6.22
C SER A 44 5.34 3.42 6.41
N LEU A 45 4.09 3.75 6.06
CA LEU A 45 2.97 2.81 6.15
C LEU A 45 3.11 1.65 5.17
N SER A 46 3.46 1.93 3.91
CA SER A 46 3.73 0.89 2.91
C SER A 46 4.83 -0.07 3.35
N THR A 47 5.91 0.43 3.98
CA THR A 47 6.96 -0.40 4.55
C THR A 47 6.44 -1.25 5.70
N ALA A 48 5.69 -0.67 6.64
CA ALA A 48 5.11 -1.43 7.75
C ALA A 48 4.15 -2.54 7.29
N ILE A 49 3.35 -2.28 6.24
CA ILE A 49 2.48 -3.30 5.64
C ILE A 49 3.32 -4.35 4.90
N TYR A 50 4.35 -3.94 4.16
CA TYR A 50 5.25 -4.88 3.50
C TYR A 50 5.93 -5.80 4.53
N ASP A 51 6.40 -5.29 5.66
CA ASP A 51 7.03 -6.11 6.70
C ASP A 51 6.03 -7.08 7.35
N LEU A 52 4.74 -6.72 7.41
CA LEU A 52 3.67 -7.58 7.94
C LEU A 52 3.34 -8.77 7.02
N ILE A 53 3.45 -8.59 5.71
CA ILE A 53 3.02 -9.58 4.69
C ILE A 53 4.16 -10.09 3.81
N GLY A 54 5.38 -9.60 3.99
CA GLY A 54 6.50 -9.82 3.07
C GLY A 54 7.08 -11.22 3.12
N ASP A 55 6.74 -12.00 4.14
CA ASP A 55 7.03 -13.42 4.26
C ASP A 55 6.03 -14.31 3.50
N LEU A 56 4.92 -13.73 3.03
CA LEU A 56 3.92 -14.46 2.27
C LEU A 56 4.41 -14.76 0.84
N PRO A 57 4.00 -15.91 0.26
CA PRO A 57 4.44 -16.29 -1.08
C PRO A 57 3.88 -15.37 -2.17
N GLY A 58 4.78 -15.00 -3.10
CA GLY A 58 4.47 -14.16 -4.25
C GLY A 58 4.92 -12.71 -4.06
N GLU A 59 4.94 -11.94 -5.14
CA GLU A 59 5.26 -10.52 -5.03
C GLU A 59 4.06 -9.71 -4.54
N HIS A 60 4.34 -8.79 -3.62
CA HIS A 60 3.39 -7.84 -3.06
C HIS A 60 3.85 -6.40 -3.29
N ARG A 61 2.93 -5.52 -3.69
CA ARG A 61 3.16 -4.08 -3.75
C ARG A 61 2.05 -3.32 -3.06
N ILE A 62 2.42 -2.36 -2.23
CA ILE A 62 1.49 -1.57 -1.44
C ILE A 62 1.43 -0.16 -2.01
N ALA A 63 0.25 0.30 -2.40
CA ALA A 63 -0.01 1.67 -2.81
C ALA A 63 -0.95 2.34 -1.81
N VAL A 64 -0.47 3.38 -1.14
CA VAL A 64 -1.32 4.26 -0.33
C VAL A 64 -1.93 5.31 -1.25
N ASN A 65 -3.25 5.27 -1.40
CA ASN A 65 -3.98 6.09 -2.38
C ASN A 65 -4.32 7.47 -1.81
N GLU A 66 -4.87 7.52 -0.61
CA GLU A 66 -5.27 8.78 0.03
C GLU A 66 -5.41 8.65 1.55
N PHE A 67 -5.28 9.80 2.23
CA PHE A 67 -5.68 9.97 3.62
C PHE A 67 -6.91 10.88 3.68
N ARG A 68 -7.91 10.49 4.48
CA ARG A 68 -9.12 11.28 4.71
C ARG A 68 -9.37 11.49 6.19
N TYR A 69 -9.86 12.67 6.52
CA TYR A 69 -10.39 12.93 7.84
C TYR A 69 -11.81 12.42 7.98
N HIS A 70 -12.09 11.77 9.11
CA HIS A 70 -13.41 11.39 9.55
C HIS A 70 -13.66 11.95 10.94
N GLN A 71 -14.81 12.63 11.14
CA GLN A 71 -15.10 13.41 12.35
C GLN A 71 -15.04 12.60 13.64
N VAL A 72 -15.46 11.32 13.59
CA VAL A 72 -15.50 10.43 14.77
C VAL A 72 -14.26 9.55 14.87
N LEU A 73 -13.70 9.14 13.73
CA LEU A 73 -12.70 8.07 13.68
C LEU A 73 -11.26 8.61 13.63
N GLY A 74 -11.08 9.87 13.25
CA GLY A 74 -9.76 10.45 13.01
C GLY A 74 -9.32 10.25 11.56
N THR A 75 -8.06 9.85 11.37
CA THR A 75 -7.48 9.72 10.02
C THR A 75 -7.71 8.33 9.46
N LEU A 76 -8.42 8.24 8.34
CA LEU A 76 -8.55 7.03 7.54
C LEU A 76 -7.52 7.04 6.41
N VAL A 77 -6.96 5.87 6.11
CA VAL A 77 -6.09 5.65 4.96
C VAL A 77 -6.70 4.62 4.04
N TYR A 78 -6.71 4.92 2.74
CA TYR A 78 -7.17 4.03 1.68
C TYR A 78 -5.96 3.53 0.93
N LEU A 79 -5.84 2.22 0.76
CA LEU A 79 -4.69 1.60 0.13
C LEU A 79 -5.08 0.37 -0.67
N ASP A 80 -4.23 0.06 -1.64
CA ASP A 80 -4.30 -1.15 -2.44
C ASP A 80 -3.06 -2.01 -2.24
N ILE A 81 -3.26 -3.32 -2.09
CA ILE A 81 -2.19 -4.30 -2.08
C ILE A 81 -2.32 -5.13 -3.34
N TYR A 82 -1.37 -4.94 -4.24
CA TYR A 82 -1.25 -5.70 -5.47
C TYR A 82 -0.46 -6.98 -5.18
N ALA A 83 -1.00 -8.12 -5.61
CA ALA A 83 -0.39 -9.42 -5.42
C ALA A 83 -0.41 -10.23 -6.72
N GLU A 84 0.65 -11.02 -6.93
CA GLU A 84 0.72 -11.95 -8.06
C GLU A 84 -0.39 -13.01 -7.99
N LYS A 85 -0.64 -13.53 -6.77
CA LYS A 85 -1.58 -14.63 -6.50
C LYS A 85 -2.54 -14.25 -5.39
N HIS A 86 -3.72 -14.88 -5.41
CA HIS A 86 -4.64 -14.77 -4.29
C HIS A 86 -4.05 -15.49 -3.08
N ASN A 87 -4.06 -14.84 -1.93
CA ASN A 87 -3.59 -15.38 -0.66
C ASN A 87 -4.50 -14.84 0.45
N HIS A 88 -5.23 -15.74 1.11
CA HIS A 88 -6.13 -15.37 2.20
C HIS A 88 -5.37 -14.84 3.43
N GLU A 89 -4.09 -15.19 3.57
CA GLU A 89 -3.26 -14.76 4.70
C GLU A 89 -3.03 -13.24 4.67
N VAL A 90 -3.11 -12.58 3.51
CA VAL A 90 -3.02 -11.10 3.44
C VAL A 90 -4.13 -10.46 4.26
N HIS A 91 -5.36 -10.95 4.12
CA HIS A 91 -6.49 -10.47 4.92
C HIS A 91 -6.28 -10.78 6.40
N GLN A 92 -5.87 -12.01 6.72
CA GLN A 92 -5.68 -12.46 8.09
C GLN A 92 -4.63 -11.62 8.82
N ARG A 93 -3.45 -11.42 8.22
CA ARG A 93 -2.35 -10.64 8.82
C ARG A 93 -2.76 -9.18 9.08
N LEU A 94 -3.49 -8.56 8.15
CA LEU A 94 -4.01 -7.20 8.35
C LEU A 94 -5.09 -7.15 9.42
N HIS A 95 -6.00 -8.12 9.44
CA HIS A 95 -7.02 -8.22 10.48
C HIS A 95 -6.39 -8.37 11.87
N GLU A 96 -5.41 -9.28 12.02
CA GLU A 96 -4.66 -9.47 13.26
C GLU A 96 -3.92 -8.19 13.68
N ALA A 97 -3.30 -7.46 12.75
CA ALA A 97 -2.66 -6.17 13.05
C ALA A 97 -3.66 -5.12 13.57
N VAL A 98 -4.86 -5.08 12.99
CA VAL A 98 -5.96 -4.21 13.43
C VAL A 98 -6.49 -4.62 14.81
N GLU A 99 -6.68 -5.92 15.06
CA GLU A 99 -7.10 -6.44 16.37
C GLU A 99 -6.06 -6.17 17.46
N ASN A 100 -4.78 -6.30 17.12
CA ASN A 100 -3.66 -5.95 18.00
C ASN A 100 -3.44 -4.43 18.14
N GLY A 101 -4.17 -3.64 17.35
CA GLY A 101 -4.16 -2.18 17.41
C GLY A 101 -2.88 -1.53 16.90
N LYS A 102 -2.01 -2.23 16.16
CA LYS A 102 -0.74 -1.68 15.65
C LYS A 102 -0.26 -2.29 14.34
N ILE A 103 0.38 -1.44 13.53
CA ILE A 103 1.19 -1.85 12.39
C ILE A 103 2.45 -0.99 12.30
N GLY A 104 3.62 -1.60 12.53
CA GLY A 104 4.86 -0.86 12.72
C GLY A 104 4.71 0.19 13.84
N ASN A 105 4.95 1.46 13.50
CA ASN A 105 4.81 2.59 14.43
C ASN A 105 3.41 3.23 14.43
N PHE A 106 2.46 2.71 13.67
CA PHE A 106 1.12 3.26 13.58
C PHE A 106 0.18 2.53 14.54
N THR A 107 -0.52 3.30 15.38
CA THR A 107 -1.70 2.81 16.11
C THR A 107 -2.83 2.57 15.12
N LEU A 108 -3.50 1.43 15.24
CA LEU A 108 -4.68 1.06 14.47
C LEU A 108 -5.91 1.00 15.37
N SER A 109 -7.06 1.35 14.82
CA SER A 109 -8.38 1.05 15.39
C SER A 109 -9.12 0.06 14.51
N ASN A 110 -9.95 -0.78 15.13
CA ASN A 110 -10.86 -1.69 14.43
C ASN A 110 -12.05 -0.97 13.79
N GLU A 111 -12.35 0.24 14.23
CA GLU A 111 -13.45 1.03 13.70
C GLU A 111 -13.15 1.52 12.27
N GLY A 112 -14.07 1.26 11.34
CA GLY A 112 -13.92 1.67 9.94
C GLY A 112 -12.96 0.81 9.13
N PHE A 113 -12.46 -0.31 9.69
CA PHE A 113 -11.68 -1.29 8.94
C PHE A 113 -12.55 -1.92 7.84
N VAL A 114 -12.06 -1.85 6.61
CA VAL A 114 -12.69 -2.49 5.46
C VAL A 114 -11.61 -3.19 4.67
N PHE A 115 -11.86 -4.43 4.25
CA PHE A 115 -10.98 -5.17 3.35
C PHE A 115 -11.81 -5.86 2.28
N ARG A 116 -11.42 -5.70 1.00
CA ARG A 116 -12.13 -6.29 -0.14
C ARG A 116 -11.14 -6.80 -1.18
N VAL A 117 -11.42 -7.96 -1.74
CA VAL A 117 -10.64 -8.50 -2.86
C VAL A 117 -11.25 -7.98 -4.17
N VAL A 118 -10.47 -7.22 -4.94
CA VAL A 118 -10.79 -6.77 -6.29
C VAL A 118 -9.91 -7.57 -7.26
N ARG A 119 -10.53 -8.42 -8.09
CA ARG A 119 -9.79 -9.12 -9.14
C ARG A 119 -9.50 -8.14 -10.29
N GLY A 120 -8.24 -7.99 -10.67
CA GLY A 120 -7.83 -7.10 -11.76
C GLY A 120 -6.61 -7.65 -12.48
N SER A 121 -6.73 -7.98 -13.76
CA SER A 121 -5.59 -8.44 -14.57
C SER A 121 -4.70 -7.25 -14.95
N PHE A 122 -3.54 -7.10 -14.30
CA PHE A 122 -2.56 -6.06 -14.65
C PHE A 122 -1.18 -6.66 -14.96
N HIS A 123 -0.59 -6.23 -16.07
CA HIS A 123 0.78 -6.55 -16.47
C HIS A 123 1.66 -5.33 -16.18
N LEU A 124 2.49 -5.39 -15.14
CA LEU A 124 3.44 -4.33 -14.79
C LEU A 124 4.80 -4.66 -15.41
N ILE A 125 5.16 -3.94 -16.47
CA ILE A 125 6.51 -3.94 -17.00
C ILE A 125 7.37 -3.10 -16.06
N LEU A 126 8.26 -3.76 -15.30
CA LEU A 126 9.30 -3.08 -14.53
C LEU A 126 10.33 -2.49 -15.50
N LEU A 127 10.21 -1.19 -15.80
CA LEU A 127 11.34 -0.46 -16.37
C LEU A 127 12.37 -0.25 -15.26
N SER A 128 13.45 -1.02 -15.33
CA SER A 128 14.70 -0.75 -14.62
C SER A 128 15.05 0.73 -14.81
N LYS A 129 15.21 1.46 -13.70
CA LYS A 129 15.71 2.83 -13.69
C LYS A 129 17.15 2.84 -14.24
N HIS A 130 17.32 3.06 -15.55
CA HIS A 130 18.59 3.55 -16.07
C HIS A 130 18.54 4.39 -17.35
N GLU A 131 17.37 4.69 -17.93
CA GLU A 131 17.27 5.52 -19.15
C GLU A 131 16.04 6.46 -19.15
N ILE A 132 15.94 7.35 -18.17
CA ILE A 132 15.08 8.54 -18.29
C ILE A 132 15.91 9.77 -17.94
N TYR A 133 16.89 10.06 -18.79
CA TYR A 133 17.53 11.37 -18.94
C TYR A 133 18.14 11.41 -20.35
N ARG A 134 17.34 11.94 -21.30
CA ARG A 134 17.51 12.16 -22.76
C ARG A 134 16.20 11.65 -23.38
N ASP A 135 15.25 12.46 -23.79
CA ASP A 135 15.36 13.68 -24.56
C ASP A 135 14.30 14.72 -24.14
N PHE A 136 14.79 15.87 -23.69
CA PHE A 136 14.11 17.16 -23.81
C PHE A 136 15.21 18.17 -24.12
N CYS A 137 15.49 18.31 -25.42
CA CYS A 137 16.03 19.47 -26.14
C CYS A 137 16.21 19.07 -27.61
#